data_AF-A0A158KY65-F1
#
_entry.id   AF-A0A158KY65-F1
#
_cell.length_a   1.000
_cell.length_b   1.000
_cell.length_c   1.000
_cell.angle_alpha   90.00
_cell.angle_beta   90.00
_cell.angle_gamma   90.00
#
_symmetry.space_group_name_H-M   'P 1'
#
loop_
_entity.id
_entity.type
_entity.pdbx_description
1 polymer ?
#
loop_
_entity_poly.entity_id
_entity_poly.type
_entity_poly.pdbx_seq_one_letter_code
_entity_poly.pdbx_strand_id
1 'polypeptide(L)' 'MNLARIDLNLLRVFDAVFEDRNLLLAGKRLNLSQSAISHALGRLRDVLEDDLFVRTGVG' A
#
# COMPACT_ATOMS: atom_id res chain seq x y z
N MET A 1 -6.25 16.09 10.95
CA MET A 1 -6.42 14.75 10.37
C MET A 1 -7.80 14.21 10.75
N ASN A 2 -8.71 14.02 9.79
CA ASN A 2 -10.01 13.40 10.06
C ASN A 2 -9.93 11.91 9.69
N LEU A 3 -9.62 11.06 10.68
CA LEU A 3 -9.47 9.61 10.52
C LEU A 3 -10.72 8.94 9.93
N ALA A 4 -11.91 9.54 10.07
CA ALA A 4 -13.16 9.01 9.52
C ALA A 4 -13.25 9.10 7.98
N ARG A 5 -12.29 9.76 7.30
CA ARG A 5 -12.21 9.85 5.83
C ARG A 5 -11.09 9.01 5.22
N ILE A 6 -10.33 8.26 6.03
CA ILE A 6 -9.34 7.34 5.47
C ILE A 6 -10.09 6.18 4.82
N ASP A 7 -9.93 6.05 3.51
CA ASP A 7 -10.41 4.91 2.74
C ASP A 7 -9.77 3.64 3.33
N LEU A 8 -10.56 2.83 4.04
CA LEU A 8 -10.08 1.63 4.74
C LEU A 8 -9.46 0.60 3.78
N ASN A 9 -9.72 0.70 2.48
CA ASN A 9 -9.05 -0.14 1.50
C ASN A 9 -7.56 0.21 1.37
N LEU A 10 -7.14 1.43 1.71
CA LEU A 10 -5.73 1.80 1.77
C LEU A 10 -4.98 0.98 2.83
N LEU A 11 -5.62 0.76 3.99
CA LEU A 11 -5.03 -0.05 5.06
C LEU A 11 -4.93 -1.53 4.66
N ARG A 12 -5.90 -2.06 3.90
CA ARG A 12 -5.81 -3.42 3.34
C ARG A 12 -4.67 -3.57 2.34
N VAL A 13 -4.45 -2.57 1.50
CA VAL A 13 -3.32 -2.55 0.56
C VAL A 13 -1.99 -2.50 1.32
N PHE A 14 -1.89 -1.66 2.34
CA PHE A 14 -0.72 -1.60 3.20
C PHE A 14 -0.41 -2.95 3.86
N ASP A 15 -1.40 -3.57 4.50
CA ASP A 15 -1.27 -4.85 5.19
C ASP A 15 -0.78 -5.97 4.24
N ALA A 16 -1.40 -6.09 3.07
CA ALA A 16 -0.97 -7.08 2.08
C ALA A 16 0.47 -6.86 1.60
N VAL A 17 0.87 -5.61 1.35
CA VAL A 17 2.25 -5.30 0.92
C VAL A 17 3.26 -5.52 2.05
N PHE A 18 2.86 -5.24 3.30
CA PHE A 18 3.68 -5.47 4.48
C PHE A 18 3.95 -6.96 4.70
N GLU A 19 2.93 -7.81 4.57
CA GLU A 19 3.05 -9.26 4.70
C GLU A 19 3.83 -9.87 3.53
N ASP A 20 3.45 -9.55 2.28
CA ASP A 20 4.01 -10.20 1.10
C ASP A 20 5.41 -9.66 0.74
N ARG A 21 5.78 -8.46 1.23
CA ARG A 21 6.99 -7.70 0.86
C ARG A 21 7.21 -7.55 -0.65
N ASN A 22 6.14 -7.71 -1.43
CA ASN A 22 6.17 -7.76 -2.88
C ASN A 22 4.84 -7.24 -3.45
N LEU A 23 4.92 -6.14 -4.19
CA LEU A 23 3.73 -5.50 -4.76
C LEU A 23 2.96 -6.38 -5.75
N LEU A 24 3.64 -7.28 -6.46
CA LEU A 24 3.00 -8.19 -7.41
C LEU A 24 2.21 -9.28 -6.67
N LEU A 25 2.77 -9.84 -5.59
CA LEU A 25 2.08 -10.85 -4.77
C LEU A 25 0.88 -10.24 -4.04
N ALA A 26 1.05 -9.05 -3.45
CA ALA A 26 -0.03 -8.31 -2.81
C ALA A 26 -1.17 -8.00 -3.81
N GLY A 27 -0.82 -7.63 -5.05
CA GLY A 27 -1.78 -7.39 -6.12
C GLY A 27 -2.60 -8.64 -6.44
N LYS A 28 -1.94 -9.79 -6.59
CA LYS A 28 -2.61 -11.08 -6.80
C LYS A 28 -3.53 -11.43 -5.63
N ARG A 29 -3.08 -11.26 -4.38
CA ARG A 29 -3.86 -11.55 -3.18
C ARG A 29 -5.12 -10.70 -3.07
N LEU A 30 -5.01 -9.41 -3.39
CA LEU A 30 -6.12 -8.45 -3.32
C LEU A 30 -6.95 -8.39 -4.60
N ASN A 31 -6.61 -9.18 -5.62
CA ASN A 31 -7.20 -9.12 -6.96
C ASN A 31 -7.14 -7.70 -7.58
N LEU A 32 -6.00 -7.03 -7.40
CA LEU A 32 -5.69 -5.69 -7.89
C LEU A 32 -4.48 -5.73 -8.83
N SER A 33 -4.44 -4.78 -9.78
CA SER A 33 -3.23 -4.55 -10.55
C SER A 33 -2.12 -3.96 -9.68
N GLN A 34 -0.86 -4.18 -10.06
CA GLN A 34 0.28 -3.54 -9.41
C GLN A 34 0.19 -2.00 -9.45
N SER A 35 -0.37 -1.43 -10.53
CA SER A 35 -0.61 0.01 -10.64
C SER A 35 -1.65 0.52 -9.64
N ALA A 36 -2.73 -0.24 -9.41
CA ALA A 36 -3.73 0.09 -8.40
C ALA A 36 -3.14 0.05 -6.99
N ILE A 37 -2.29 -0.94 -6.69
CA ILE A 37 -1.55 -1.00 -5.41
C ILE A 37 -0.62 0.20 -5.27
N SER A 38 0.19 0.51 -6.28
CA SER A 38 1.11 1.66 -6.22
C SER A 38 0.36 2.98 -6.03
N HIS A 39 -0.79 3.15 -6.66
CA HIS A 39 -1.62 4.33 -6.49
C HIS A 39 -2.24 4.42 -5.09
N ALA A 40 -2.76 3.31 -4.57
CA ALA A 40 -3.29 3.24 -3.21
C ALA A 40 -2.21 3.54 -2.16
N LEU A 41 -1.01 2.98 -2.31
CA LEU A 41 0.13 3.32 -1.45
C LEU A 41 0.49 4.81 -1.54
N GLY A 42 0.53 5.39 -2.75
CA GLY A 42 0.76 6.83 -2.94
C GLY A 42 -0.24 7.69 -2.16
N ARG A 43 -1.54 7.40 -2.28
CA ARG A 43 -2.57 8.11 -1.50
C ARG A 43 -2.38 7.93 0.00
N LEU A 44 -1.98 6.74 0.45
CA LEU A 44 -1.75 6.48 1.87
C LEU A 44 -0.53 7.24 2.40
N ARG A 45 0.53 7.39 1.60
CA ARG A 45 1.67 8.25 1.93
C ARG A 45 1.25 9.71 2.11
N ASP A 46 0.42 10.22 1.20
CA ASP A 46 -0.09 11.60 1.28
C ASP A 46 -0.94 11.83 2.54
N VAL A 47 -1.70 10.81 2.96
CA VAL A 47 -2.56 10.87 4.15
C VAL A 47 -1.76 10.79 5.45
N LEU A 48 -0.72 9.95 5.48
CA LEU A 48 0.10 9.70 6.66
C LEU A 48 1.33 10.60 6.76
N GLU A 49 1.67 11.31 5.67
CA GLU A 49 2.90 12.08 5.52
C GLU A 49 4.16 11.23 5.79
N ASP A 50 4.14 9.96 5.33
CA ASP A 50 5.18 8.95 5.55
C ASP A 50 5.43 8.13 4.28
N ASP A 51 6.65 7.66 4.04
CA ASP A 51 7.04 6.89 2.84
C ASP A 51 6.52 5.44 2.82
N LEU A 52 6.13 4.88 3.98
CA LEU A 52 5.60 3.54 4.25
C LEU A 52 6.54 2.37 3.95
N PHE A 53 7.10 2.32 2.75
CA PHE A 53 7.94 1.23 2.26
C PHE A 53 9.11 1.78 1.45
N VAL A 54 10.33 1.50 1.91
CA VAL A 54 11.58 1.87 1.23
C VAL A 54 12.14 0.66 0.51
N ARG A 55 12.50 0.81 -0.77
CA ARG A 55 13.11 -0.28 -1.54
C ARG A 55 14.58 -0.44 -1.11
N THR A 56 14.89 -1.51 -0.39
CA THR A 56 16.27 -1.92 -0.13
C THR A 56 16.78 -2.78 -1.28
N GLY A 57 18.00 -2.54 -1.77
CA GLY A 57 18.61 -3.25 -2.91
C GLY A 57 18.97 -4.72 -2.65
N VAL A 58 18.37 -5.34 -1.64
CA VAL A 58 18.55 -6.74 -1.25
C VAL A 58 17.15 -7.36 -1.23
N GLY A 59 16.77 -7.92 -2.37
CA GLY A 59 15.47 -8.55 -2.61
C GLY A 59 15.47 -9.25 -3.95
#